data_AF-A0A645HF02-F1
#
_entry.id   AF-A0A645HF02-F1
#
_cell.length_a   1.000
_cell.length_b   1.000
_cell.length_c   1.000
_cell.angle_alpha   90.00
_cell.angle_beta   90.00
_cell.angle_gamma   90.00
#
_symmetry.space_group_name_H-M   'P 1'
#
loop_
_entity.id
_entity.type
_entity.pdbx_description
1 polymer ?
#
loop_
_entity_poly.entity_id
_entity_poly.type
_entity_poly.pdbx_seq_one_letter_code
_entity_poly.pdbx_strand_id
1 'polypeptide(L)'
;MLDKDVPEKYYLSERIKPTILSNGTGGFKSNSEINQMIARPLTATMAKMHRACQDNYYTEDFLKSADPIEYLKQEFSKDELATKRIRKLTPEEAFELQGFSKNIVKGARSIGISEHQLYKEAGNAASVNVIYAILYYLFEVVGVLR
;
A
#
# COMPACT_ATOMS: atom_id res chain seq x y z
N MET A 1 -4.53 -8.66 -6.82
CA MET A 1 -4.93 -7.28 -6.51
C MET A 1 -3.83 -6.30 -6.93
N LEU A 2 -2.59 -6.46 -6.45
CA LEU A 2 -1.47 -5.63 -6.91
C LEU A 2 -1.18 -5.86 -8.40
N ASP A 3 -1.01 -4.77 -9.15
CA ASP A 3 -0.74 -4.81 -10.58
C ASP A 3 0.75 -5.13 -10.81
N LYS A 4 1.02 -6.04 -11.76
CA LYS A 4 2.39 -6.47 -12.08
C LYS A 4 3.19 -5.41 -12.82
N ASP A 5 2.49 -4.62 -13.65
CA ASP A 5 3.08 -3.58 -14.47
C ASP A 5 2.35 -2.28 -14.18
N VAL A 6 3.11 -1.27 -13.74
CA VAL A 6 2.61 0.06 -13.41
C VAL A 6 3.52 1.14 -14.00
N PRO A 7 3.02 2.36 -14.22
CA PRO A 7 3.83 3.48 -14.69
C PRO A 7 5.08 3.75 -13.83
N GLU A 8 6.18 4.17 -14.48
CA GLU A 8 7.49 4.39 -13.85
C GLU A 8 7.44 5.36 -12.65
N LYS A 9 6.52 6.33 -12.68
CA LYS A 9 6.31 7.32 -11.60
C LYS A 9 5.99 6.71 -10.22
N TYR A 10 5.61 5.43 -10.15
CA TYR A 10 5.35 4.75 -8.88
C TYR A 10 6.59 4.04 -8.31
N TYR A 11 7.66 3.92 -9.09
CA TYR A 11 8.93 3.35 -8.64
C TYR A 11 9.75 4.40 -7.86
N LEU A 12 10.47 3.91 -6.85
CA LEU A 12 11.30 4.75 -5.99
C LEU A 12 12.60 5.10 -6.68
N SER A 13 12.99 6.37 -6.61
CA SER A 13 14.32 6.80 -7.05
C SER A 13 15.43 6.19 -6.19
N GLU A 14 16.62 5.96 -6.75
CA GLU A 14 17.77 5.46 -5.98
C GLU A 14 18.08 6.31 -4.74
N ARG A 15 17.85 7.62 -4.80
CA ARG A 15 18.11 8.54 -3.68
C ARG A 15 17.22 8.30 -2.46
N ILE A 16 15.97 7.86 -2.65
CA ILE A 16 14.99 7.73 -1.54
C ILE A 16 15.00 6.32 -0.92
N LYS A 17 15.43 5.29 -1.67
CA LYS A 17 15.42 3.90 -1.19
C LYS A 17 16.19 3.71 0.13
N PRO A 18 17.40 4.26 0.34
CA PRO A 18 18.11 4.11 1.62
C PRO A 18 17.32 4.68 2.80
N THR A 19 16.64 5.81 2.59
CA THR A 19 15.81 6.43 3.64
C THR A 19 14.59 5.58 3.95
N ILE A 20 13.91 5.03 2.94
CA ILE A 20 12.71 4.21 3.10
C ILE A 20 13.03 2.87 3.77
N LEU A 21 14.17 2.25 3.40
CA LEU A 21 14.63 0.96 3.91
C LEU A 21 15.32 1.04 5.28
N SER A 22 15.73 2.24 5.70
CA SER A 22 16.36 2.46 7.01
C SER A 22 15.43 2.12 8.17
N ASN A 23 15.97 1.49 9.20
CA ASN A 23 15.25 1.17 10.45
C ASN A 23 15.05 2.39 11.37
N GLY A 24 15.53 3.57 11.00
CA GLY A 24 15.34 4.79 11.76
C GLY A 24 16.58 5.67 11.85
N THR A 25 16.41 6.82 12.49
CA THR A 25 17.44 7.86 12.65
C THR A 25 17.26 8.54 14.00
N GLY A 26 18.32 9.14 14.55
CA GLY A 26 18.20 9.97 15.76
C GLY A 26 17.64 9.24 16.99
N GLY A 27 18.00 7.97 17.18
CA GLY A 27 17.57 7.15 18.32
C GLY A 27 16.25 6.40 18.12
N PHE A 28 15.42 6.77 17.14
CA PHE A 28 14.24 6.00 16.77
C PHE A 28 14.66 4.69 16.06
N LYS A 29 14.10 3.56 16.48
CA LYS A 29 14.32 2.24 15.86
C LYS A 29 12.98 1.56 15.59
N SER A 30 12.79 1.13 14.35
CA SER A 30 11.66 0.33 13.89
C SER A 30 12.12 -0.61 12.77
N ASN A 31 11.44 -1.72 12.57
CA ASN A 31 11.79 -2.67 11.52
C ASN A 31 11.14 -2.27 10.18
N SER A 32 11.94 -1.78 9.24
CA SER A 32 11.49 -1.31 7.93
C SER A 32 11.47 -2.43 6.90
N GLU A 33 10.36 -3.17 6.83
CA GLU A 33 10.19 -4.30 5.93
C GLU A 33 9.26 -3.97 4.75
N ILE A 34 9.60 -4.50 3.58
CA ILE A 34 8.80 -4.39 2.35
C ILE A 34 8.22 -5.77 1.98
N ASN A 35 7.49 -5.87 0.87
CA ASN A 35 6.92 -7.13 0.38
C ASN A 35 5.95 -7.81 1.37
N GLN A 36 5.20 -7.00 2.12
CA GLN A 36 4.29 -7.51 3.13
C GLN A 36 3.09 -8.23 2.47
N MET A 37 2.85 -9.48 2.87
CA MET A 37 1.66 -10.25 2.45
C MET A 37 0.36 -9.62 2.95
N ILE A 38 0.40 -9.06 4.16
CA ILE A 38 -0.67 -8.30 4.77
C ILE A 38 -0.26 -6.84 4.72
N ALA A 39 -1.06 -6.01 4.03
CA ALA A 39 -0.77 -4.59 3.92
C ALA A 39 -0.82 -3.91 5.29
N ARG A 40 0.12 -2.99 5.52
CA ARG A 40 0.07 -2.04 6.63
C ARG A 40 -1.12 -1.09 6.45
N PRO A 41 -1.64 -0.50 7.55
CA PRO A 41 -2.66 0.52 7.47
C PRO A 41 -2.26 1.67 6.53
N LEU A 42 -3.19 2.10 5.69
CA LEU A 42 -2.98 3.25 4.83
C LEU A 42 -3.12 4.52 5.64
N THR A 43 -2.12 5.41 5.58
CA THR A 43 -2.15 6.68 6.30
C THR A 43 -2.48 7.81 5.34
N ALA A 44 -3.23 8.83 5.81
CA ALA A 44 -3.56 10.02 5.02
C ALA A 44 -2.33 10.77 4.48
N THR A 45 -1.16 10.53 5.08
CA THR A 45 0.12 11.11 4.70
C THR A 45 0.97 10.21 3.80
N MET A 46 0.53 9.01 3.42
CA MET A 46 1.35 8.04 2.65
C MET A 46 1.89 8.59 1.32
N ALA A 47 1.26 9.64 0.78
CA ALA A 47 1.76 10.38 -0.37
C ALA A 47 3.17 10.97 -0.16
N LYS A 48 3.62 11.12 1.09
CA LYS A 48 4.95 11.62 1.49
C LYS A 48 6.04 10.54 1.45
N MET A 49 5.68 9.27 1.24
CA MET A 49 6.60 8.12 1.20
C MET A 49 7.44 7.98 2.49
N HIS A 50 6.79 7.55 3.57
CA HIS A 50 7.47 7.26 4.83
C HIS A 50 8.34 6.01 4.72
N ARG A 51 9.03 5.67 5.80
CA ARG A 51 9.78 4.41 5.89
C ARG A 51 8.88 3.20 5.71
N ALA A 52 9.48 2.09 5.28
CA ALA A 52 8.78 0.83 5.05
C ALA A 52 8.16 0.21 6.32
N CYS A 53 8.56 0.68 7.51
CA CYS A 53 7.88 0.31 8.75
C CYS A 53 6.44 0.86 8.85
N GLN A 54 6.11 1.90 8.08
CA GLN A 54 4.82 2.58 8.09
C GLN A 54 4.05 2.39 6.78
N ASP A 55 4.69 2.61 5.64
CA ASP A 55 4.06 2.52 4.32
C ASP A 55 4.34 1.18 3.63
N ASN A 56 3.53 0.86 2.61
CA ASN A 56 3.63 -0.38 1.84
C ASN A 56 4.48 -0.19 0.57
N TYR A 57 5.51 -1.01 0.44
CA TYR A 57 6.39 -1.04 -0.73
C TYR A 57 6.63 -2.47 -1.20
N TYR A 58 6.85 -2.62 -2.50
CA TYR A 58 7.01 -3.92 -3.14
C TYR A 58 8.13 -3.91 -4.17
N THR A 59 8.94 -4.96 -4.18
CA THR A 59 9.90 -5.22 -5.26
C THR A 59 9.18 -5.79 -6.47
N GLU A 60 9.64 -5.43 -7.66
CA GLU A 60 9.14 -6.01 -8.89
C GLU A 60 9.30 -7.54 -8.92
N ASP A 61 10.45 -8.05 -8.45
CA ASP A 61 10.71 -9.49 -8.34
C ASP A 61 9.66 -10.21 -7.49
N PHE A 62 9.23 -9.61 -6.37
CA PHE A 62 8.20 -10.18 -5.50
C PHE A 62 6.84 -10.20 -6.21
N LEU A 63 6.48 -9.11 -6.88
CA LEU A 63 5.20 -8.98 -7.61
C LEU A 63 5.12 -9.90 -8.82
N LYS A 64 6.26 -10.20 -9.45
CA LYS A 64 6.37 -11.07 -10.62
C LYS A 64 6.64 -12.53 -10.26
N SER A 65 6.96 -12.83 -9.00
CA SER A 65 7.16 -14.20 -8.53
C SER A 65 5.92 -15.06 -8.77
N ALA A 66 6.12 -16.31 -9.20
CA ALA A 66 5.07 -17.30 -9.29
C ALA A 66 4.58 -17.75 -7.89
N ASP A 67 5.50 -17.73 -6.92
CA ASP A 67 5.22 -18.06 -5.52
C ASP A 67 5.79 -16.94 -4.60
N PRO A 68 4.94 -16.00 -4.16
CA PRO A 68 5.34 -14.94 -3.25
C PRO A 68 5.76 -15.44 -1.86
N ILE A 69 5.21 -16.57 -1.40
CA ILE A 69 5.53 -17.14 -0.08
C ILE A 69 6.94 -17.73 -0.12
N GLU A 70 7.29 -18.44 -1.19
CA GLU A 70 8.65 -18.93 -1.40
C GLU A 70 9.65 -17.78 -1.57
N TYR A 71 9.28 -16.73 -2.31
CA TYR A 71 10.13 -15.55 -2.47
C TYR A 71 10.51 -14.92 -1.12
N LEU A 72 9.59 -14.88 -0.16
CA LEU A 72 9.81 -14.29 1.16
C LEU A 72 10.74 -15.10 2.08
N LYS A 73 11.05 -16.36 1.74
CA LYS A 73 12.05 -17.14 2.48
C LYS A 73 13.48 -16.66 2.22
N GLN A 74 13.68 -15.85 1.18
CA GLN A 74 14.98 -15.26 0.86
C GLN A 74 15.23 -14.07 1.77
N GLU A 75 16.40 -14.06 2.43
CA GLU A 75 16.86 -12.90 3.20
C GLU A 75 17.69 -11.97 2.31
N PHE A 76 17.38 -10.68 2.38
CA PHE A 76 18.13 -9.64 1.71
C PHE A 76 18.57 -8.60 2.74
N SER A 77 19.83 -8.19 2.66
CA SER A 77 20.31 -6.99 3.35
C SER A 77 19.60 -5.74 2.81
N LYS A 78 19.62 -4.64 3.58
CA LYS A 78 19.03 -3.37 3.12
C LYS A 78 19.73 -2.83 1.87
N ASP A 79 21.03 -3.07 1.74
CA ASP A 79 21.80 -2.63 0.58
C ASP A 79 21.43 -3.44 -0.67
N GLU A 80 21.27 -4.76 -0.55
CA GLU A 80 20.77 -5.60 -1.66
C GLU A 80 19.36 -5.19 -2.07
N LEU A 81 18.47 -4.92 -1.10
CA LEU A 81 17.12 -4.42 -1.41
C LEU A 81 17.15 -3.07 -2.13
N ALA A 82 18.06 -2.17 -1.77
CA ALA A 82 18.19 -0.87 -2.41
C ALA A 82 18.56 -0.97 -3.90
N THR A 83 19.25 -2.04 -4.32
CA THR A 83 19.56 -2.27 -5.75
C THR A 83 18.33 -2.71 -6.56
N LYS A 84 17.30 -3.26 -5.91
CA LYS A 84 16.10 -3.77 -6.59
C LYS A 84 15.18 -2.64 -7.05
N ARG A 85 14.34 -2.93 -8.04
CA ARG A 85 13.24 -2.05 -8.45
C ARG A 85 12.10 -2.14 -7.43
N ILE A 86 12.00 -1.12 -6.59
CA ILE A 86 10.97 -1.00 -5.55
C ILE A 86 9.96 0.05 -5.98
N ARG A 87 8.66 -0.24 -5.79
CA ARG A 87 7.58 0.72 -5.98
C ARG A 87 6.70 0.85 -4.76
N LYS A 88 6.01 1.99 -4.66
CA LYS A 88 4.88 2.16 -3.75
C LYS A 88 3.59 1.62 -4.38
N LEU A 89 2.54 1.56 -3.58
CA LEU A 89 1.17 1.34 -4.07
C LEU A 89 0.74 2.44 -5.03
N THR A 90 -0.04 2.11 -6.05
CA THR A 90 -0.79 3.08 -6.86
C THR A 90 -2.04 3.55 -6.10
N PRO A 91 -2.65 4.70 -6.48
CA PRO A 91 -3.94 5.09 -5.92
C PRO A 91 -5.02 4.01 -6.12
N GLU A 92 -5.06 3.36 -7.27
CA GLU A 92 -5.97 2.24 -7.54
C GLU A 92 -5.82 1.09 -6.55
N GLU A 93 -4.58 0.64 -6.30
CA GLU A 93 -4.29 -0.42 -5.34
C GLU A 93 -4.63 0.00 -3.90
N ALA A 94 -4.39 1.27 -3.55
CA ALA A 94 -4.74 1.82 -2.24
C ALA A 94 -6.25 1.86 -2.01
N PHE A 95 -7.04 2.24 -3.02
CA PHE A 95 -8.50 2.21 -2.93
C PHE A 95 -9.05 0.77 -2.91
N GLU A 96 -8.48 -0.15 -3.71
CA GLU A 96 -8.88 -1.55 -3.67
C GLU A 96 -8.59 -2.21 -2.32
N LEU A 97 -7.46 -1.88 -1.69
CA LEU A 97 -7.15 -2.31 -0.31
C LEU A 97 -8.23 -1.88 0.68
N GLN A 98 -8.85 -0.72 0.46
CA GLN A 98 -9.98 -0.22 1.24
C GLN A 98 -11.33 -0.79 0.79
N GLY A 99 -11.37 -1.67 -0.22
CA GLY A 99 -12.59 -2.29 -0.74
C GLY A 99 -13.35 -1.46 -1.79
N PHE A 100 -12.74 -0.40 -2.32
CA PHE A 100 -13.34 0.41 -3.39
C PHE A 100 -12.95 -0.11 -4.78
N SER A 101 -13.83 0.11 -5.77
CA SER A 101 -13.52 -0.20 -7.17
C SER A 101 -12.48 0.76 -7.76
N LYS A 102 -11.55 0.24 -8.58
CA LYS A 102 -10.59 1.06 -9.37
C LYS A 102 -11.29 2.13 -10.23
N ASN A 103 -12.54 1.94 -10.61
CA ASN A 103 -13.29 2.91 -11.41
C ASN A 103 -13.51 4.25 -10.70
N ILE A 104 -13.58 4.25 -9.36
CA ILE A 104 -13.70 5.48 -8.56
C ILE A 104 -12.46 6.35 -8.77
N VAL A 105 -11.27 5.73 -8.73
CA VAL A 105 -9.99 6.43 -8.96
C VAL A 105 -9.90 6.96 -10.38
N LYS A 106 -10.30 6.16 -11.38
CA LYS A 106 -10.33 6.59 -12.79
C LYS A 106 -11.26 7.79 -13.00
N GLY A 107 -12.46 7.74 -12.41
CA GLY A 107 -13.43 8.84 -12.42
C GLY A 107 -12.85 10.11 -11.78
N ALA A 108 -12.29 10.00 -10.58
CA ALA A 108 -11.66 11.12 -9.88
C ALA A 108 -10.52 11.76 -10.68
N ARG A 109 -9.69 10.96 -11.36
CA ARG A 109 -8.65 11.51 -12.26
C ARG A 109 -9.24 12.26 -13.45
N SER A 110 -10.33 11.75 -14.03
CA SER A 110 -10.97 12.38 -15.20
C SER A 110 -11.51 13.79 -14.92
N ILE A 111 -11.86 14.07 -13.66
CA ILE A 111 -12.30 15.40 -13.19
C ILE A 111 -11.15 16.24 -12.60
N GLY A 112 -9.90 15.80 -12.74
CA GLY A 112 -8.71 16.57 -12.36
C GLY A 112 -8.22 16.41 -10.92
N ILE A 113 -8.68 15.39 -10.17
CA ILE A 113 -8.15 15.14 -8.82
C ILE A 113 -6.70 14.64 -8.90
N SER A 114 -5.82 15.28 -8.13
CA SER A 114 -4.40 14.94 -8.09
C SER A 114 -4.13 13.61 -7.38
N GLU A 115 -3.03 12.95 -7.72
CA GLU A 115 -2.64 11.70 -7.03
C GLU A 115 -2.40 11.91 -5.54
N HIS A 116 -1.85 13.06 -5.15
CA HIS A 116 -1.64 13.39 -3.75
C HIS A 116 -2.96 13.40 -2.97
N GLN A 117 -4.01 14.00 -3.54
CA GLN A 117 -5.35 13.97 -2.96
C GLN A 117 -5.91 12.55 -2.93
N LEU A 118 -5.77 11.77 -4.00
CA LEU A 118 -6.24 10.39 -4.03
C LEU A 118 -5.60 9.53 -2.93
N TYR A 119 -4.29 9.64 -2.72
CA TYR A 119 -3.64 8.93 -1.61
C TYR A 119 -4.16 9.41 -0.26
N LYS A 120 -4.38 10.72 -0.09
CA LYS A 120 -4.94 11.26 1.16
C LYS A 120 -6.35 10.72 1.43
N GLU A 121 -7.21 10.68 0.41
CA GLU A 121 -8.56 10.12 0.51
C GLU A 121 -8.51 8.62 0.85
N ALA A 122 -7.67 7.83 0.17
CA ALA A 122 -7.52 6.41 0.48
C ALA A 122 -7.01 6.16 1.92
N GLY A 123 -6.13 7.01 2.42
CA GLY A 123 -5.62 6.93 3.79
C GLY A 123 -6.59 7.44 4.87
N ASN A 124 -7.57 8.25 4.51
CA ASN A 124 -8.65 8.70 5.41
C ASN A 124 -9.89 7.81 5.34
N ALA A 125 -10.03 7.01 4.29
CA ALA A 125 -11.19 6.16 4.09
C ALA A 125 -11.24 5.01 5.11
N ALA A 126 -12.45 4.62 5.47
CA ALA A 126 -12.71 3.37 6.17
C ALA A 126 -12.81 2.22 5.17
N SER A 127 -12.40 1.02 5.59
CA SER A 127 -12.45 -0.16 4.74
C SER A 127 -13.90 -0.62 4.55
N VAL A 128 -14.35 -0.67 3.30
CA VAL A 128 -15.75 -0.94 2.89
C VAL A 128 -16.23 -2.27 3.45
N ASN A 129 -15.37 -3.30 3.43
CA ASN A 129 -15.68 -4.62 3.97
C ASN A 129 -15.94 -4.61 5.49
N VAL A 130 -15.19 -3.82 6.25
CA VAL A 130 -15.38 -3.67 7.71
C VAL A 130 -16.68 -2.94 7.99
N ILE A 131 -16.95 -1.84 7.27
CA ILE A 131 -18.20 -1.09 7.42
C ILE A 131 -19.40 -1.97 7.04
N TYR A 132 -19.30 -2.72 5.94
CA TYR A 132 -20.33 -3.67 5.54
C TYR A 132 -20.63 -4.69 6.63
N ALA A 133 -19.60 -5.31 7.21
CA ALA A 133 -19.78 -6.29 8.29
C ALA A 133 -20.45 -5.67 9.53
N ILE A 134 -20.01 -4.49 9.95
CA ILE A 134 -20.61 -3.77 11.08
C ILE A 134 -22.09 -3.50 10.83
N LEU A 135 -22.45 -2.99 9.65
CA LEU A 135 -23.83 -2.68 9.29
C LEU A 135 -24.68 -3.94 9.16
N TYR A 136 -24.14 -5.00 8.57
CA TYR A 136 -24.81 -6.29 8.45
C TYR A 136 -25.22 -6.82 9.83
N TYR A 137 -24.28 -6.93 10.77
CA TYR A 137 -24.57 -7.42 12.11
C TYR A 137 -25.49 -6.47 12.89
N LEU A 138 -25.35 -5.15 12.70
CA LEU A 138 -26.26 -4.19 13.31
C LEU A 138 -27.71 -4.41 12.84
N PHE A 139 -27.91 -4.61 11.53
CA PHE A 139 -29.25 -4.83 10.98
C PHE A 139 -29.83 -6.20 11.31
N GLU A 140 -28.99 -7.22 11.44
CA GLU A 140 -29.39 -8.54 11.95
C GLU A 140 -29.90 -8.42 13.40
N VAL A 141 -29.13 -7.75 14.27
CA VAL A 141 -29.51 -7.57 15.69
C VAL A 141 -30.77 -6.73 15.87
N VAL A 142 -30.95 -5.69 15.05
CA VAL A 142 -32.13 -4.81 15.08
C VAL A 142 -33.35 -5.46 14.38
N GLY A 143 -33.17 -6.61 13.72
CA GLY A 143 -34.26 -7.34 13.05
C GLY A 143 -34.73 -6.71 11.74
N VAL A 144 -33.87 -5.92 11.09
CA VAL A 144 -34.12 -5.30 9.78
C VAL A 144 -33.88 -6.31 8.65
N LEU A 145 -32.87 -7.17 8.79
CA LEU A 145 -32.63 -8.30 7.90
C LEU A 145 -33.45 -9.50 8.39
N ARG A 146 -34.33 -10.03 7.54
CA ARG A 146 -35.13 -11.25 7.76
C ARG A 146 -34.64 -12.36 6.85
#